data_AF-A0A920URU1-F1
#
_entry.id   AF-A0A920URU1-F1
#
_cell.length_a   1.000
_cell.length_b   1.000
_cell.length_c   1.000
_cell.angle_alpha   90.00
_cell.angle_beta   90.00
_cell.angle_gamma   90.00
#
_symmetry.space_group_name_H-M   'P 1'
#
loop_
_entity.id
_entity.type
_entity.pdbx_description
1 polymer ?
#
loop_
_entity_poly.entity_id
_entity_poly.type
_entity_poly.pdbx_seq_one_letter_code
_entity_poly.pdbx_strand_id
1 'polypeptide(L)'
;MSRDQSPAETAESLSVSPDVELQPDVIRYHGLDALRALAMAMGIVLHAALPYFFTDGFWPADDHSKPIKAIFEFIHIWRMPVFFILSGFLSALVISRRSTIYWADHRFKRVALPLFIFWIPIALVLPQIFGYGFKGQFPGADGIKAEIFFNPNHLWFLIHLLLFVGIVGIIRLISSSYCNDFQARIFKASWAMFKRFFVGVIYLPVPLAIIIILFFVLIPPWR
;
A
#
# COMPACT_ATOMS: atom_id res chain seq x y z
N MET A 1 -79.81 19.15 14.72
CA MET A 1 -78.50 19.81 14.53
C MET A 1 -77.43 18.92 15.15
N SER A 2 -76.90 17.97 14.38
CA SER A 2 -75.73 17.17 14.73
C SER A 2 -75.14 16.59 13.44
N ARG A 3 -73.91 17.01 13.14
CA ARG A 3 -73.04 16.45 12.10
C ARG A 3 -72.69 15.00 12.45
N ASP A 4 -72.58 14.15 11.43
CA ASP A 4 -71.51 13.16 11.25
C ASP A 4 -71.67 12.57 9.83
N GLN A 5 -70.98 13.13 8.84
CA GLN A 5 -69.65 12.71 8.36
C GLN A 5 -69.65 11.33 7.69
N SER A 6 -69.92 11.36 6.37
CA SER A 6 -69.53 10.34 5.41
C SER A 6 -68.01 10.26 5.35
N PRO A 7 -67.36 9.08 5.43
CA PRO A 7 -65.95 8.98 5.11
C PRO A 7 -65.81 9.08 3.59
N ALA A 8 -65.19 10.16 3.12
CA ALA A 8 -64.72 10.24 1.75
C ALA A 8 -63.57 9.23 1.59
N GLU A 9 -63.82 8.23 0.76
CA GLU A 9 -62.87 7.25 0.28
C GLU A 9 -61.80 7.97 -0.57
N THR A 10 -60.77 8.49 0.08
CA THR A 10 -59.56 8.97 -0.60
C THR A 10 -58.76 7.75 -1.01
N ALA A 11 -58.98 7.31 -2.25
CA ALA A 11 -58.07 6.46 -2.99
C ALA A 11 -56.72 7.18 -3.12
N GLU A 12 -55.87 7.03 -2.11
CA GLU A 12 -54.46 7.41 -2.14
C GLU A 12 -53.76 6.40 -3.06
N SER A 13 -53.80 6.67 -4.36
CA SER A 13 -53.01 5.97 -5.34
C SER A 13 -51.54 6.16 -4.97
N LEU A 14 -50.91 5.10 -4.46
CA LEU A 14 -49.47 4.97 -4.32
C LEU A 14 -48.82 5.15 -5.70
N SER A 15 -48.60 6.39 -6.11
CA SER A 15 -47.75 6.74 -7.23
C SER A 15 -46.32 6.44 -6.80
N VAL A 16 -45.88 5.21 -7.04
CA VAL A 16 -44.48 4.82 -6.97
C VAL A 16 -43.76 5.73 -7.97
N SER A 17 -43.05 6.73 -7.45
CA SER A 17 -42.23 7.64 -8.26
C SER A 17 -41.33 6.80 -9.17
N PRO A 18 -41.33 7.03 -10.49
CA PRO A 18 -40.39 6.38 -11.41
C PRO A 18 -38.95 6.88 -11.23
N ASP A 19 -38.71 7.74 -10.25
CA ASP A 19 -37.46 8.46 -10.00
C ASP A 19 -36.41 7.62 -9.24
N VAL A 20 -36.67 6.33 -9.00
CA VAL A 20 -35.59 5.37 -8.72
C VAL A 20 -34.93 5.00 -10.06
N GLU A 21 -34.47 6.01 -10.78
CA GLU A 21 -33.45 5.84 -11.78
C GLU A 21 -32.22 5.35 -11.01
N LEU A 22 -31.99 4.04 -11.10
CA LEU A 22 -30.81 3.36 -10.58
C LEU A 22 -29.61 4.17 -11.05
N GLN A 23 -29.02 4.96 -10.14
CA GLN A 23 -27.78 5.66 -10.45
C GLN A 23 -26.83 4.63 -11.05
N PRO A 24 -26.25 4.89 -12.23
CA PRO A 24 -25.50 3.88 -12.96
C PRO A 24 -24.52 3.24 -12.01
N ASP A 25 -24.68 1.93 -11.77
CA ASP A 25 -24.00 1.19 -10.72
C ASP A 25 -22.54 1.60 -10.72
N VAL A 26 -22.14 2.40 -9.73
CA VAL A 26 -20.77 2.87 -9.65
C VAL A 26 -19.95 1.62 -9.41
N ILE A 27 -19.37 1.05 -10.49
CA ILE A 27 -18.67 -0.24 -10.43
C ILE A 27 -17.63 -0.12 -9.33
N ARG A 28 -17.94 -0.75 -8.19
CA ARG A 28 -17.15 -0.73 -6.97
C ARG A 28 -16.40 -2.04 -6.91
N TYR A 29 -15.08 -1.94 -6.89
CA TYR A 29 -14.21 -3.10 -6.87
C TYR A 29 -14.15 -3.69 -5.47
N HIS A 30 -15.19 -4.43 -5.07
CA HIS A 30 -15.30 -5.05 -3.75
C HIS A 30 -14.12 -5.96 -3.42
N GLY A 31 -13.57 -6.67 -4.42
CA GLY A 31 -12.37 -7.49 -4.24
C GLY A 31 -11.12 -6.69 -3.85
N LEU A 32 -10.97 -5.46 -4.36
CA LEU A 32 -9.84 -4.59 -4.00
C LEU A 32 -9.99 -3.99 -2.60
N ASP A 33 -11.23 -3.65 -2.21
CA ASP A 33 -11.55 -3.22 -0.86
C ASP A 33 -11.29 -4.37 0.14
N ALA A 34 -11.67 -5.61 -0.20
CA ALA A 34 -11.42 -6.80 0.60
C ALA A 34 -9.92 -7.13 0.71
N LEU A 35 -9.18 -7.09 -0.41
CA LEU A 35 -7.73 -7.30 -0.42
C LEU A 35 -7.01 -6.27 0.46
N ARG A 36 -7.43 -5.01 0.37
CA ARG A 36 -6.91 -3.94 1.22
C ARG A 36 -7.23 -4.22 2.70
N ALA A 37 -8.46 -4.59 3.02
CA ALA A 37 -8.86 -4.89 4.40
C ALA A 37 -8.04 -6.05 4.98
N LEU A 38 -7.87 -7.13 4.21
CA LEU A 38 -7.02 -8.26 4.57
C LEU A 38 -5.57 -7.84 4.81
N ALA A 39 -5.00 -7.06 3.89
CA ALA A 39 -3.65 -6.54 4.03
C ALA A 39 -3.49 -5.69 5.32
N MET A 40 -4.49 -4.86 5.66
CA MET A 40 -4.47 -4.08 6.92
C MET A 40 -4.56 -5.00 8.14
N ALA A 41 -5.40 -6.04 8.12
CA ALA A 41 -5.53 -7.00 9.22
C ALA A 41 -4.23 -7.78 9.48
N MET A 42 -3.50 -8.16 8.42
CA MET A 42 -2.20 -8.81 8.54
C MET A 42 -1.13 -7.94 9.23
N GLY A 43 -1.32 -6.62 9.27
CA GLY A 43 -0.47 -5.72 10.06
C GLY A 43 -0.52 -6.02 11.56
N ILE A 44 -1.70 -6.38 12.08
CA ILE A 44 -1.88 -6.78 13.49
C ILE A 44 -1.07 -8.04 13.78
N VAL A 45 -1.12 -9.02 12.88
CA VAL A 45 -0.36 -10.27 12.99
C VAL A 45 1.15 -10.01 13.01
N LEU A 46 1.66 -9.08 12.18
CA LEU A 46 3.07 -8.69 12.24
C LEU A 46 3.46 -8.10 13.60
N HIS A 47 2.67 -7.15 14.11
CA HIS A 47 2.97 -6.51 15.39
C HIS A 47 2.93 -7.50 16.54
N ALA A 48 2.00 -8.46 16.50
CA ALA A 48 1.94 -9.54 17.47
C ALA A 48 3.14 -10.51 17.38
N ALA A 49 3.79 -10.61 16.21
CA ALA A 49 4.93 -11.50 16.01
C ALA A 49 6.27 -10.90 16.50
N LEU A 50 6.41 -9.57 16.55
CA LEU A 50 7.65 -8.86 16.91
C LEU A 50 8.32 -9.30 18.23
N PRO A 51 7.59 -9.64 19.32
CA PRO A 51 8.21 -10.07 20.57
C PRO A 51 8.91 -11.44 20.50
N TYR A 52 8.64 -12.25 19.47
CA TYR A 52 9.02 -13.67 19.44
C TYR A 52 10.27 -13.99 18.62
N PHE A 53 10.96 -12.99 18.08
CA PHE A 53 12.19 -13.18 17.32
C PHE A 53 13.12 -11.97 17.44
N PHE A 54 14.41 -12.17 17.21
CA PHE A 54 15.41 -11.11 17.28
C PHE A 54 15.17 -10.02 16.21
N THR A 55 15.01 -8.76 16.66
CA THR A 55 14.67 -7.60 15.81
C THR A 55 15.80 -6.56 15.73
N ASP A 56 17.05 -6.95 15.95
CA ASP A 56 18.22 -6.06 15.91
C ASP A 56 18.07 -4.80 16.81
N GLY A 57 17.36 -4.93 17.94
CA GLY A 57 17.12 -3.83 18.87
C GLY A 57 16.00 -2.87 18.46
N PHE A 58 15.16 -3.24 17.49
CA PHE A 58 13.94 -2.49 17.16
C PHE A 58 12.79 -2.75 18.16
N TRP A 59 12.73 -3.96 18.73
CA TRP A 59 11.72 -4.36 19.71
C TRP A 59 12.34 -5.18 20.85
N PRO A 60 11.91 -5.03 22.13
CA PRO A 60 12.31 -5.92 23.22
C PRO A 60 11.73 -7.31 22.95
N ALA A 61 12.54 -8.22 22.42
CA ALA A 61 12.11 -9.53 21.95
C ALA A 61 12.90 -10.65 22.62
N ASP A 62 12.23 -11.79 22.82
CA ASP A 62 12.80 -13.01 23.39
C ASP A 62 13.42 -13.90 22.29
N ASP A 63 14.09 -14.97 22.71
CA ASP A 63 14.89 -15.85 21.85
C ASP A 63 14.08 -16.62 20.78
N HIS A 64 14.36 -16.26 19.52
CA HIS A 64 14.57 -17.12 18.34
C HIS A 64 13.48 -18.10 17.86
N SER A 65 12.19 -17.73 17.83
CA SER A 65 11.22 -18.51 17.07
C SER A 65 11.39 -18.32 15.55
N LYS A 66 12.18 -19.21 14.93
CA LYS A 66 12.36 -19.31 13.47
C LYS A 66 11.05 -19.38 12.67
N PRO A 67 10.03 -20.19 13.05
CA PRO A 67 8.79 -20.25 12.27
C PRO A 67 8.00 -18.93 12.33
N ILE A 68 7.98 -18.25 13.49
CA ILE A 68 7.28 -16.96 13.62
C ILE A 68 7.99 -15.89 12.79
N LYS A 69 9.33 -15.87 12.79
CA LYS A 69 10.11 -14.99 11.90
C LYS A 69 9.77 -15.25 10.43
N ALA A 70 9.71 -16.51 9.99
CA ALA A 70 9.38 -16.84 8.61
C ALA A 70 7.99 -16.33 8.20
N ILE A 71 6.99 -16.47 9.08
CA ILE A 71 5.64 -15.92 8.88
C ILE A 71 5.69 -14.39 8.80
N PHE A 72 6.40 -13.73 9.73
CA PHE A 72 6.58 -12.28 9.72
C PHE A 72 7.17 -11.79 8.39
N GLU A 73 8.28 -12.38 7.96
CA GLU A 73 8.98 -12.00 6.72
C GLU A 73 8.09 -12.22 5.50
N PHE A 74 7.41 -13.37 5.41
CA PHE A 74 6.49 -13.66 4.32
C PHE A 74 5.36 -12.63 4.23
N ILE A 75 4.73 -12.31 5.36
CA ILE A 75 3.65 -11.33 5.40
C ILE A 75 4.20 -9.93 5.07
N HIS A 76 5.37 -9.57 5.59
CA HIS A 76 5.98 -8.27 5.35
C HIS A 76 6.34 -8.07 3.88
N ILE A 77 7.08 -9.02 3.28
CA ILE A 77 7.53 -8.93 1.89
C ILE A 77 6.37 -8.98 0.90
N TRP A 78 5.28 -9.67 1.24
CA TRP A 78 4.09 -9.74 0.40
C TRP A 78 3.22 -8.49 0.51
N ARG A 79 2.92 -8.05 1.74
CA ARG A 79 1.94 -6.99 1.99
C ARG A 79 2.44 -5.63 1.50
N MET A 80 3.73 -5.34 1.68
CA MET A 80 4.29 -4.02 1.32
C MET A 80 4.13 -3.73 -0.19
N PRO A 81 4.56 -4.60 -1.13
CA PRO A 81 4.28 -4.43 -2.57
C PRO A 81 2.79 -4.36 -2.90
N VAL A 82 1.94 -5.18 -2.26
CA VAL A 82 0.49 -5.17 -2.49
C VAL A 82 -0.10 -3.80 -2.20
N PHE A 83 0.30 -3.13 -1.11
CA PHE A 83 -0.16 -1.77 -0.83
C PHE A 83 0.29 -0.74 -1.85
N PHE A 84 1.53 -0.83 -2.35
CA PHE A 84 2.02 0.08 -3.38
C PHE A 84 1.26 -0.12 -4.71
N ILE A 85 1.03 -1.36 -5.12
CA ILE A 85 0.25 -1.70 -6.32
C ILE A 85 -1.19 -1.19 -6.17
N LEU A 86 -1.84 -1.46 -5.04
CA LEU A 86 -3.19 -0.97 -4.75
C LEU A 86 -3.27 0.56 -4.77
N SER A 87 -2.30 1.24 -4.16
CA SER A 87 -2.23 2.70 -4.16
C SER A 87 -2.11 3.27 -5.57
N GLY A 88 -1.28 2.66 -6.42
CA GLY A 88 -1.13 3.02 -7.83
C GLY A 88 -2.40 2.77 -8.64
N PHE A 89 -2.99 1.58 -8.53
CA PHE A 89 -4.24 1.23 -9.22
C PHE A 89 -5.39 2.17 -8.84
N LEU A 90 -5.62 2.39 -7.54
CA LEU A 90 -6.67 3.29 -7.06
C LEU A 90 -6.39 4.74 -7.45
N SER A 91 -5.12 5.14 -7.56
CA SER A 91 -4.76 6.47 -8.08
C SER A 91 -5.12 6.62 -9.54
N ALA A 92 -4.76 5.65 -10.39
CA ALA A 92 -5.13 5.65 -11.81
C ALA A 92 -6.66 5.67 -11.99
N LEU A 93 -7.39 4.90 -11.17
CA LEU A 93 -8.85 4.87 -11.20
C LEU A 93 -9.46 6.24 -10.86
N VAL A 94 -9.03 6.88 -9.76
CA VAL A 94 -9.54 8.20 -9.35
C VAL A 94 -9.29 9.26 -10.42
N ILE A 95 -8.10 9.24 -11.00
CA ILE A 95 -7.74 10.16 -12.07
C ILE A 95 -8.64 9.93 -13.30
N SER A 96 -8.84 8.67 -13.71
CA SER A 96 -9.66 8.36 -14.90
C SER A 96 -11.12 8.79 -14.76
N ARG A 97 -11.66 8.78 -13.53
CA ARG A 97 -13.07 9.11 -13.27
C ARG A 97 -13.32 10.58 -12.93
N ARG A 98 -12.30 11.33 -12.48
CA ARG A 98 -12.45 12.71 -12.04
C ARG A 98 -11.40 13.61 -12.71
N SER A 99 -10.32 13.94 -12.02
CA SER A 99 -9.26 14.78 -12.56
C SER A 99 -7.96 14.60 -11.80
N THR A 100 -6.85 15.01 -12.43
CA THR A 100 -5.51 15.01 -11.80
C THR A 100 -5.46 15.94 -10.59
N ILE A 101 -6.13 17.10 -10.66
CA ILE A 101 -6.15 18.10 -9.56
C ILE A 101 -6.92 17.53 -8.36
N TYR A 102 -8.08 16.92 -8.60
CA TYR A 102 -8.88 16.30 -7.53
C TYR A 102 -8.11 15.14 -6.87
N TRP A 103 -7.41 14.33 -7.67
CA TRP A 103 -6.55 13.27 -7.15
C TRP A 103 -5.45 13.83 -6.24
N ALA A 104 -4.73 14.87 -6.68
CA ALA A 104 -3.62 15.45 -5.93
C ALA A 104 -4.08 16.03 -4.57
N ASP A 105 -5.16 16.82 -4.57
CA ASP A 105 -5.72 17.41 -3.33
C ASP A 105 -6.19 16.32 -2.35
N HIS A 106 -6.94 15.33 -2.84
CA HIS A 106 -7.45 14.24 -2.01
C HIS A 106 -6.31 13.38 -1.45
N ARG A 107 -5.23 13.16 -2.20
CA ARG A 107 -4.05 12.42 -1.71
C ARG A 107 -3.26 13.24 -0.70
N PHE A 108 -3.08 14.54 -0.93
CA PHE A 108 -2.38 15.41 0.01
C PHE A 108 -3.08 15.43 1.37
N LYS A 109 -4.40 15.63 1.40
CA LYS A 109 -5.19 15.62 2.65
C LYS A 109 -5.19 14.28 3.39
N ARG A 110 -4.99 13.16 2.69
CA ARG A 110 -5.05 11.82 3.31
C ARG A 110 -3.68 11.20 3.62
N VAL A 111 -2.61 11.72 3.03
CA VAL A 111 -1.24 11.20 3.20
C VAL A 111 -0.33 12.24 3.83
N ALA A 112 -0.25 13.43 3.23
CA ALA A 112 0.65 14.49 3.71
C ALA A 112 0.16 15.08 5.04
N LEU A 113 -1.14 15.36 5.17
CA LEU A 113 -1.68 15.94 6.40
C LEU A 113 -1.48 15.04 7.62
N PRO A 114 -1.82 13.72 7.60
CA PRO A 114 -1.49 12.84 8.72
C PRO A 114 0.02 12.74 8.96
N LEU A 115 0.83 12.71 7.91
CA LEU A 115 2.29 12.65 8.05
C LEU A 115 2.81 13.85 8.86
N PHE A 116 2.42 15.09 8.52
CA PHE A 116 2.89 16.28 9.22
C PHE A 116 2.34 16.40 10.64
N ILE A 117 1.06 16.09 10.86
CA ILE A 117 0.44 16.16 12.18
C ILE A 117 1.09 15.16 13.15
N PHE A 118 1.32 13.92 12.69
CA PHE A 118 1.85 12.87 13.55
C PHE A 118 3.38 12.79 13.56
N TRP A 119 4.08 13.54 12.72
CA TRP A 119 5.55 13.56 12.68
C TRP A 119 6.15 13.87 14.05
N ILE A 120 5.81 15.05 14.59
CA ILE A 120 6.42 15.56 15.84
C ILE A 120 6.05 14.66 17.04
N PRO A 121 4.78 14.27 17.25
CA PRO A 121 4.45 13.36 18.34
C PRO A 121 5.17 12.01 18.24
N ILE A 122 5.22 11.40 17.06
CA ILE A 122 5.85 10.08 16.89
C ILE A 122 7.36 10.17 17.08
N ALA A 123 8.00 11.19 16.50
CA ALA A 123 9.43 11.42 16.63
C ALA A 123 9.88 11.64 18.09
N LEU A 124 9.02 12.25 18.92
CA LEU A 124 9.33 12.50 20.33
C LEU A 124 8.97 11.31 21.23
N VAL A 125 7.83 10.66 21.00
CA VAL A 125 7.28 9.67 21.93
C VAL A 125 7.87 8.28 21.74
N LEU A 126 8.04 7.80 20.50
CA LEU A 126 8.52 6.45 20.25
C LEU A 126 9.93 6.17 20.82
N PRO A 127 10.92 7.06 20.66
CA PRO A 127 12.26 6.82 21.21
C PRO A 127 12.26 6.75 22.74
N GLN A 128 11.35 7.47 23.39
CA GLN A 128 11.19 7.43 24.85
C GLN A 128 10.57 6.12 25.30
N ILE A 129 9.52 5.65 24.60
CA ILE A 129 8.88 4.36 24.89
C ILE A 129 9.86 3.20 24.68
N PHE A 130 10.53 3.15 23.52
CA PHE A 130 11.49 2.09 23.24
C PHE A 130 12.72 2.18 24.13
N GLY A 131 13.24 3.39 24.37
CA GLY A 131 14.35 3.61 25.29
C GLY A 131 14.06 3.10 26.70
N TYR A 132 12.85 3.35 27.21
CA TYR A 132 12.38 2.76 28.46
C TYR A 132 12.27 1.23 28.37
N GLY A 133 11.68 0.69 27.30
CA GLY A 133 11.53 -0.76 27.10
C GLY A 133 12.85 -1.53 27.07
N PHE A 134 13.94 -0.93 26.55
CA PHE A 134 15.26 -1.55 26.50
C PHE A 134 16.12 -1.33 27.75
N LYS A 135 16.05 -0.15 28.38
CA LYS A 135 16.96 0.24 29.47
C LYS A 135 16.30 0.30 30.85
N GLY A 136 14.98 0.16 30.93
CA GLY A 136 14.20 0.32 32.16
C GLY A 136 14.18 1.76 32.70
N GLN A 137 14.70 2.72 31.95
CA GLN A 137 14.81 4.13 32.33
C GLN A 137 14.44 5.01 31.14
N PHE A 138 13.77 6.13 31.41
CA PHE A 138 13.50 7.12 30.38
C PHE A 138 14.81 7.77 29.95
N PRO A 139 15.15 7.81 28.65
CA PRO A 139 16.40 8.39 28.14
C PRO A 139 16.65 9.88 28.46
N GLY A 140 15.74 10.57 29.16
CA GLY A 140 15.84 12.01 29.43
C GLY A 140 15.78 12.86 28.15
N ALA A 141 15.90 14.19 28.32
CA ALA A 141 15.96 15.13 27.19
C ALA A 141 17.26 15.01 26.39
N ASP A 142 18.33 14.50 27.01
CA ASP A 142 19.67 14.32 26.43
C ASP A 142 19.69 13.23 25.34
N GLY A 143 18.68 12.36 25.33
CA GLY A 143 18.48 11.32 24.32
C GLY A 143 17.88 11.81 23.01
N ILE A 144 17.37 13.05 22.91
CA ILE A 144 16.73 13.56 21.69
C ILE A 144 17.79 14.12 20.73
N LYS A 145 18.49 13.23 20.04
CA LYS A 145 19.42 13.62 18.96
C LYS A 145 18.63 14.06 17.73
N ALA A 146 19.16 15.01 16.96
CA ALA A 146 18.58 15.43 15.67
C ALA A 146 18.29 14.23 14.74
N GLU A 147 19.15 13.22 14.76
CA GLU A 147 19.01 11.97 13.98
C GLU A 147 17.70 11.22 14.28
N ILE A 148 17.19 11.31 15.50
CA ILE A 148 15.96 10.65 15.93
C ILE A 148 14.73 11.35 15.35
N PHE A 149 14.79 12.69 15.21
CA PHE A 149 13.73 13.47 14.57
C PHE A 149 13.57 13.17 13.09
N PHE A 150 14.66 12.77 12.42
CA PHE A 150 14.64 12.41 11.02
C PHE A 150 14.40 10.92 10.78
N ASN A 151 14.32 10.10 11.83
CA ASN A 151 13.97 8.70 11.68
C ASN A 151 12.46 8.56 11.43
N PRO A 152 12.04 8.08 10.26
CA PRO A 152 10.62 7.98 9.91
C PRO A 152 9.81 7.06 10.82
N ASN A 153 10.47 6.12 11.52
CA ASN A 153 9.82 5.09 12.33
C ASN A 153 8.60 4.49 11.58
N HIS A 154 7.43 4.43 12.22
CA HIS A 154 6.19 3.89 11.66
C HIS A 154 5.61 4.72 10.50
N LEU A 155 6.05 5.98 10.34
CA LEU A 155 5.58 6.88 9.28
C LEU A 155 6.29 6.67 7.94
N TRP A 156 7.33 5.83 7.89
CA TRP A 156 8.14 5.57 6.69
C TRP A 156 7.27 5.27 5.46
N PHE A 157 6.21 4.46 5.63
CA PHE A 157 5.32 4.08 4.55
C PHE A 157 4.59 5.29 3.93
N LEU A 158 4.18 6.27 4.74
CA LEU A 158 3.51 7.48 4.28
C LEU A 158 4.48 8.36 3.48
N ILE A 159 5.75 8.45 3.89
CA ILE A 159 6.79 9.18 3.14
C ILE A 159 6.96 8.57 1.75
N HIS A 160 7.07 7.25 1.66
CA HIS A 160 7.21 6.56 0.37
C HIS A 160 5.98 6.77 -0.52
N LEU A 161 4.77 6.68 0.06
CA LEU A 161 3.55 6.99 -0.67
C LEU A 161 3.53 8.43 -1.18
N LEU A 162 3.92 9.40 -0.36
CA LEU A 162 3.99 10.81 -0.74
C LEU A 162 5.00 11.02 -1.88
N LEU A 163 6.16 10.36 -1.81
CA LEU A 163 7.18 10.38 -2.86
C LEU A 163 6.63 9.82 -4.18
N PHE A 164 5.97 8.65 -4.17
CA PHE A 164 5.36 8.09 -5.38
C PHE A 164 4.27 8.99 -5.96
N VAL A 165 3.43 9.58 -5.11
CA VAL A 165 2.41 10.56 -5.53
C VAL A 165 3.08 11.79 -6.16
N GLY A 166 4.16 12.29 -5.56
CA GLY A 166 4.96 13.40 -6.09
C GLY A 166 5.54 13.08 -7.47
N ILE A 167 6.16 11.91 -7.63
CA ILE A 167 6.70 11.45 -8.92
C ILE A 167 5.60 11.35 -9.98
N VAL A 168 4.46 10.72 -9.66
CA VAL A 168 3.33 10.60 -10.61
C VAL A 168 2.76 11.98 -10.96
N GLY A 169 2.69 12.88 -9.98
CA GLY A 169 2.31 14.27 -10.19
C GLY A 169 3.24 14.99 -11.16
N ILE A 170 4.55 14.89 -10.95
CA ILE A 170 5.59 15.48 -11.81
C ILE A 170 5.52 14.90 -13.23
N ILE A 171 5.43 13.56 -13.37
CA ILE A 171 5.30 12.90 -14.68
C ILE A 171 4.07 13.41 -15.43
N ARG A 172 2.95 13.64 -14.72
CA ARG A 172 1.72 14.17 -15.33
C ARG A 172 1.81 15.65 -15.68
N LEU A 173 2.45 16.46 -14.85
CA LEU A 173 2.71 17.87 -15.17
C LEU A 173 3.58 18.00 -16.42
N ILE A 174 4.64 17.19 -16.50
CA ILE A 174 5.51 17.10 -17.68
C ILE A 174 4.69 16.59 -18.88
N SER A 175 3.94 15.51 -18.74
CA SER A 175 3.12 14.95 -19.84
C SER A 175 1.99 15.87 -20.29
N SER A 176 1.50 16.77 -19.46
CA SER A 176 0.53 17.79 -19.89
C SER A 176 1.19 18.81 -20.82
N SER A 177 2.51 19.00 -20.72
CA SER A 177 3.29 19.94 -21.52
C SER A 177 3.88 19.32 -22.79
N TYR A 178 3.92 17.99 -22.91
CA TYR A 178 4.45 17.25 -24.07
C TYR A 178 3.36 16.36 -24.69
N CYS A 179 3.12 16.46 -26.00
CA CYS A 179 2.14 15.65 -26.75
C CYS A 179 2.24 14.14 -26.43
N ASN A 180 1.07 13.47 -26.42
CA ASN A 180 0.87 12.03 -26.13
C ASN A 180 1.85 11.06 -26.84
N ASP A 181 2.44 11.46 -27.97
CA ASP A 181 3.41 10.64 -28.72
C ASP A 181 4.71 10.36 -27.93
N PHE A 182 5.12 11.25 -27.03
CA PHE A 182 6.36 11.08 -26.25
C PHE A 182 6.22 9.97 -25.18
N GLN A 183 5.07 9.90 -24.50
CA GLN A 183 4.78 8.83 -23.52
C GLN A 183 4.71 7.45 -24.17
N ALA A 184 4.07 7.34 -25.33
CA ALA A 184 3.97 6.07 -26.05
C ALA A 184 5.36 5.53 -26.48
N ARG A 185 6.27 6.42 -26.86
CA ARG A 185 7.66 6.06 -27.24
C ARG A 185 8.48 5.59 -26.05
N ILE A 186 8.44 6.32 -24.92
CA ILE A 186 9.15 5.92 -23.70
C ILE A 186 8.60 4.59 -23.17
N PHE A 187 7.28 4.43 -23.08
CA PHE A 187 6.69 3.17 -22.61
C PHE A 187 7.08 1.98 -23.50
N LYS A 188 7.02 2.13 -24.83
CA LYS A 188 7.46 1.07 -25.76
C LYS A 188 8.96 0.76 -25.61
N ALA A 189 9.81 1.78 -25.44
CA ALA A 189 11.25 1.60 -25.26
C ALA A 189 11.58 0.92 -23.92
N SER A 190 10.98 1.38 -22.82
CA SER A 190 11.11 0.76 -21.50
C SER A 190 10.59 -0.67 -21.49
N TRP A 191 9.45 -0.96 -22.14
CA TRP A 191 8.91 -2.32 -22.26
C TRP A 191 9.80 -3.23 -23.12
N ALA A 192 10.40 -2.72 -24.19
CA ALA A 192 11.35 -3.47 -25.01
C ALA A 192 12.63 -3.80 -24.22
N MET A 193 13.12 -2.84 -23.43
CA MET A 193 14.30 -3.02 -22.57
C MET A 193 14.03 -4.00 -21.43
N PHE A 194 12.86 -3.90 -20.79
CA PHE A 194 12.40 -4.82 -19.74
C PHE A 194 12.23 -6.25 -20.26
N LYS A 195 11.59 -6.43 -21.43
CA LYS A 195 11.49 -7.73 -22.09
C LYS A 195 12.87 -8.31 -22.42
N ARG A 196 13.79 -7.51 -22.96
CA ARG A 196 15.17 -7.96 -23.24
C ARG A 196 15.90 -8.40 -21.99
N PHE A 197 15.74 -7.68 -20.88
CA PHE A 197 16.35 -8.04 -19.59
C PHE A 197 15.77 -9.36 -19.05
N PHE A 198 14.46 -9.50 -18.96
CA PHE A 198 13.84 -10.73 -18.45
C PHE A 198 14.11 -11.95 -19.34
N VAL A 199 14.08 -11.79 -20.65
CA VAL A 199 14.38 -12.87 -21.59
C VAL A 199 15.87 -13.24 -21.53
N GLY A 200 16.77 -12.26 -21.49
CA GLY A 200 18.21 -12.48 -21.51
C GLY A 200 18.79 -12.96 -20.17
N VAL A 201 18.25 -12.51 -19.05
CA VAL A 201 18.81 -12.78 -17.70
C VAL A 201 18.08 -13.90 -16.97
N ILE A 202 16.80 -14.14 -17.25
CA ILE A 202 16.01 -15.13 -16.50
C ILE A 202 15.65 -16.34 -17.36
N TYR A 203 15.11 -16.12 -18.57
CA TYR A 203 14.66 -17.23 -19.42
C TYR A 203 15.78 -17.96 -20.16
N LEU A 204 16.92 -17.33 -20.46
CA LEU A 204 18.02 -17.99 -21.17
C LEU A 204 18.97 -18.79 -20.25
N PRO A 205 19.44 -18.26 -19.09
CA PRO A 205 20.42 -18.97 -18.28
C PRO A 205 19.81 -20.05 -17.38
N VAL A 206 18.53 -19.94 -17.00
CA VAL A 206 17.88 -20.94 -16.12
C VAL A 206 17.72 -22.30 -16.83
N PRO A 207 17.20 -22.39 -18.08
CA PRO A 207 17.14 -23.66 -18.80
C PRO A 207 18.53 -24.20 -19.15
N LEU A 208 19.50 -23.34 -19.45
CA LEU A 208 20.89 -23.74 -19.68
C LEU A 208 21.52 -24.33 -18.41
N ALA A 209 21.30 -23.71 -17.25
CA ALA A 209 21.74 -24.24 -15.96
C ALA A 209 21.07 -25.59 -15.66
N ILE A 210 19.77 -25.74 -15.94
CA ILE A 210 19.05 -27.00 -15.78
C ILE A 210 19.61 -28.08 -16.72
N ILE A 211 19.88 -27.76 -17.99
CA ILE A 211 20.48 -28.71 -18.94
C ILE A 211 21.89 -29.10 -18.51
N ILE A 212 22.71 -28.15 -18.05
CA ILE A 212 24.06 -28.43 -17.54
C ILE A 212 23.99 -29.31 -16.28
N ILE A 213 23.11 -28.99 -15.33
CA ILE A 213 22.91 -29.79 -14.11
C ILE A 213 22.43 -31.21 -14.48
N LEU A 214 21.46 -31.34 -15.38
CA LEU A 214 20.99 -32.64 -15.86
C LEU A 214 22.08 -33.42 -16.58
N PHE A 215 22.91 -32.75 -17.40
CA PHE A 215 24.05 -33.36 -18.07
C PHE A 215 25.06 -33.94 -17.05
N PHE A 216 25.41 -33.19 -16.02
CA PHE A 216 26.32 -33.65 -14.97
C PHE A 216 25.71 -34.74 -14.07
N VAL A 217 24.39 -34.74 -13.86
CA VAL A 217 23.69 -35.77 -13.08
C VAL A 217 23.49 -37.06 -13.86
N LEU A 218 23.27 -37.00 -15.18
CA LEU A 218 23.07 -38.17 -16.05
C LEU A 218 24.35 -38.86 -16.48
N ILE A 219 25.52 -38.20 -16.42
CA ILE A 219 26.80 -38.86 -16.65
C ILE A 219 27.19 -39.57 -15.35
N PRO A 220 27.18 -40.92 -15.31
CA PRO A 220 27.63 -41.64 -14.13
C PRO A 220 29.11 -41.30 -13.89
N PRO A 221 29.53 -41.04 -12.63
CA PRO A 221 30.94 -40.87 -12.34
C PRO A 221 31.63 -42.18 -12.70
N TRP A 222 32.50 -42.10 -13.72
CA TRP A 222 33.31 -43.22 -14.20
C TRP A 222 33.99 -43.89 -12.99
N ARG A 223 33.60 -45.13 -12.72
CA ARG A 223 34.35 -46.05 -11.86
C ARG A 223 35.45 -46.70 -12.68
#